data_AF-A0A9D1L1J0-F1
#
_entry.id   AF-A0A9D1L1J0-F1
#
_cell.length_a   1.000
_cell.length_b   1.000
_cell.length_c   1.000
_cell.angle_alpha   90.00
_cell.angle_beta   90.00
_cell.angle_gamma   90.00
#
_symmetry.space_group_name_H-M   'P 1'
#
loop_
_entity.id
_entity.type
_entity.pdbx_description
1 polymer ?
#
loop_
_entity_poly.entity_id
_entity_poly.type
_entity_poly.pdbx_seq_one_letter_code
_entity_poly.pdbx_strand_id
1 'polypeptide(L)'
;MQNAKAVELQQLETFQQKYEGDALQKAMRHALNKNAISAIANVETAYPKNKFHFSIDIPTMKVANQQASGRCWLFAGLNVLREIVAKKCHMEQFELSQNYAAFYDKFEKINYFLESVIDLKDRPTDDRTLNWVLKTGVQDGGQWDMLVSVIKKYGVVPQSAMDETYQSSHTRDMNGLINTKLRQYACK
;
A
#
# COMPACT_ATOMS: atom_id res chain seq x y z
N MET A 1 2.32 -14.44 28.85
CA MET A 1 3.12 -15.66 28.62
C MET A 1 2.99 -16.68 29.78
N GLN A 2 1.90 -16.69 30.56
CA GLN A 2 1.81 -17.57 31.74
C GLN A 2 1.73 -19.07 31.40
N ASN A 3 1.29 -19.43 30.19
CA ASN A 3 1.17 -20.81 29.72
C ASN A 3 2.15 -21.15 28.58
N ALA A 4 3.14 -20.30 28.33
CA ALA A 4 4.13 -20.58 27.29
C ALA A 4 5.07 -21.68 27.78
N LYS A 5 5.02 -22.86 27.15
CA LYS A 5 5.93 -23.97 27.42
C LYS A 5 7.05 -23.97 26.38
N ALA A 6 8.24 -24.34 26.80
CA ALA A 6 9.35 -24.58 25.88
C ALA A 6 8.99 -25.74 24.93
N VAL A 7 9.49 -25.67 23.70
CA VAL A 7 9.42 -26.81 22.78
C VAL A 7 10.46 -27.83 23.22
N GLU A 8 10.01 -29.02 23.59
CA GLU A 8 10.87 -30.11 24.07
C GLU A 8 11.52 -30.85 22.90
N LEU A 9 12.72 -31.40 23.11
CA LEU A 9 13.44 -32.17 22.07
C LEU A 9 12.60 -33.35 21.55
N GLN A 10 11.87 -34.02 22.44
CA GLN A 10 10.99 -35.13 22.07
C GLN A 10 9.86 -34.69 21.12
N GLN A 11 9.38 -33.45 21.23
CA GLN A 11 8.39 -32.89 20.32
C GLN A 11 9.00 -32.65 18.94
N LEU A 12 10.24 -32.15 18.89
CA LEU A 12 10.98 -31.96 17.63
C LEU A 12 11.24 -33.29 16.92
N GLU A 13 11.66 -34.32 17.66
CA GLU A 13 11.83 -35.67 17.11
C GLU A 13 10.51 -36.22 16.55
N THR A 14 9.41 -36.03 17.27
CA THR A 14 8.07 -36.42 16.81
C THR A 14 7.68 -35.69 15.53
N PHE A 15 7.94 -34.38 15.44
CA PHE A 15 7.67 -33.60 14.23
C PHE A 15 8.53 -34.05 13.06
N GLN A 16 9.82 -34.29 13.28
CA GLN A 16 10.74 -34.78 12.27
C GLN A 16 10.31 -36.14 11.74
N GLN A 17 9.99 -37.10 12.62
CA GLN A 17 9.52 -38.43 12.21
C GLN A 17 8.24 -38.36 11.39
N LYS A 18 7.26 -37.53 11.81
CA LYS A 18 6.02 -37.32 11.03
C LYS A 18 6.31 -36.70 9.66
N TYR A 19 7.20 -35.72 9.62
CA TYR A 19 7.57 -35.03 8.38
C TYR A 19 8.34 -35.95 7.42
N GLU A 20 9.27 -36.73 7.95
CA GLU A 20 10.03 -37.72 7.18
C GLU A 20 9.20 -38.98 6.85
N GLY A 21 8.09 -39.22 7.53
CA GLY A 21 7.15 -40.30 7.19
C GLY A 21 6.28 -40.00 5.97
N ASP A 22 6.19 -38.73 5.54
CA ASP A 22 5.28 -38.29 4.48
C ASP A 22 6.05 -37.97 3.18
N ALA A 23 5.82 -38.79 2.15
CA ALA A 23 6.45 -38.64 0.85
C ALA A 23 6.09 -37.32 0.14
N LEU A 24 4.86 -36.83 0.32
CA LEU A 24 4.42 -35.55 -0.25
C LEU A 24 5.18 -34.40 0.41
N GLN A 25 5.32 -34.42 1.74
CA GLN A 25 6.07 -33.37 2.46
C GLN A 25 7.54 -33.32 2.02
N LYS A 26 8.19 -34.48 1.84
CA LYS A 26 9.54 -34.55 1.28
C LYS A 26 9.63 -33.97 -0.14
N ALA A 27 8.71 -34.35 -1.02
CA ALA A 27 8.67 -33.84 -2.39
C ALA A 27 8.47 -32.31 -2.42
N MET A 28 7.54 -31.80 -1.60
CA MET A 28 7.29 -30.37 -1.47
C MET A 28 8.49 -29.61 -0.92
N ARG A 29 9.23 -30.17 0.05
CA ARG A 29 10.50 -29.60 0.54
C ARG A 29 11.49 -29.38 -0.59
N HIS A 30 11.68 -30.39 -1.43
CA HIS A 30 12.63 -30.33 -2.54
C HIS A 30 12.20 -29.29 -3.58
N ALA A 31 10.91 -29.20 -3.88
CA ALA A 31 10.37 -28.15 -4.75
C ALA A 31 10.61 -26.76 -4.16
N LEU A 32 10.24 -26.55 -2.89
CA LEU A 32 10.36 -25.27 -2.18
C LEU A 32 11.80 -24.81 -1.99
N ASN A 33 12.77 -25.72 -1.92
CA ASN A 33 14.18 -25.39 -1.72
C ASN A 33 14.78 -24.56 -2.88
N LYS A 34 14.25 -24.68 -4.09
CA LYS A 34 14.77 -23.95 -5.27
C LYS A 34 13.78 -22.95 -5.88
N ASN A 35 12.55 -22.91 -5.41
CA ASN A 35 11.48 -22.14 -6.04
C ASN A 35 10.72 -21.28 -5.03
N ALA A 36 10.23 -20.12 -5.47
CA ALA A 36 9.29 -19.34 -4.69
C ALA A 36 7.99 -20.13 -4.47
N ILE A 37 7.38 -19.99 -3.28
CA ILE A 37 6.11 -20.64 -2.94
C ILE A 37 5.04 -20.35 -4.00
N SER A 38 4.96 -19.11 -4.50
CA SER A 38 3.97 -18.70 -5.51
C SER A 38 4.09 -19.47 -6.83
N ALA A 39 5.29 -19.89 -7.22
CA ALA A 39 5.50 -20.68 -8.42
C ALA A 39 4.99 -22.12 -8.24
N ILE A 40 5.13 -22.67 -7.02
CA ILE A 40 4.70 -24.05 -6.70
C ILE A 40 3.21 -24.12 -6.41
N ALA A 41 2.66 -23.12 -5.74
CA ALA A 41 1.24 -23.03 -5.40
C ALA A 41 0.34 -22.68 -6.60
N ASN A 42 0.91 -22.67 -7.81
CA ASN A 42 0.16 -22.41 -9.03
C ASN A 42 -0.77 -23.58 -9.37
N VAL A 43 -2.06 -23.27 -9.53
CA VAL A 43 -3.09 -24.26 -9.89
C VAL A 43 -3.45 -24.07 -11.36
N GLU A 44 -2.82 -24.88 -12.22
CA GLU A 44 -2.99 -24.76 -13.68
C GLU A 44 -4.47 -24.89 -14.11
N THR A 45 -5.24 -25.75 -13.44
CA THR A 45 -6.68 -25.92 -13.70
C THR A 45 -7.56 -24.73 -13.33
N ALA A 46 -7.02 -23.72 -12.63
CA ALA A 46 -7.72 -22.48 -12.34
C ALA A 46 -7.68 -21.50 -13.53
N TYR A 47 -6.68 -21.58 -14.42
CA TYR A 47 -6.55 -20.65 -15.55
C TYR A 47 -7.75 -20.68 -16.52
N PRO A 48 -8.23 -21.86 -16.98
CA PRO A 48 -9.38 -21.90 -17.89
C PRO A 48 -10.68 -21.35 -17.27
N LYS A 49 -10.75 -21.27 -15.93
CA LYS A 49 -11.89 -20.71 -15.19
C LYS A 49 -11.82 -19.20 -15.06
N ASN A 50 -10.65 -18.60 -15.20
CA ASN A 50 -10.42 -17.16 -15.01
C ASN A 50 -10.36 -16.42 -16.36
N LYS A 51 -11.46 -16.48 -17.12
CA LYS A 51 -11.56 -15.82 -18.42
C LYS A 51 -11.99 -14.36 -18.28
N PHE A 52 -11.30 -13.47 -18.96
CA PHE A 52 -11.63 -12.04 -19.03
C PHE A 52 -12.72 -11.78 -20.08
N HIS A 53 -13.89 -12.42 -19.91
CA HIS A 53 -15.08 -12.18 -20.72
C HIS A 53 -16.21 -11.71 -19.82
N PHE A 54 -16.63 -10.46 -20.02
CA PHE A 54 -17.65 -9.82 -19.22
C PHE A 54 -18.88 -9.54 -20.08
N SER A 55 -20.08 -9.76 -19.54
CA SER A 55 -21.33 -9.42 -20.25
C SER A 55 -21.48 -7.92 -20.50
N ILE A 56 -20.85 -7.12 -19.65
CA ILE A 56 -20.75 -5.66 -19.75
C ILE A 56 -19.27 -5.34 -19.55
N ASP A 57 -18.63 -4.81 -20.60
CA ASP A 57 -17.27 -4.33 -20.55
C ASP A 57 -17.27 -2.81 -20.81
N ILE A 58 -16.72 -2.05 -19.87
CA ILE A 58 -16.69 -0.59 -19.96
C ILE A 58 -15.38 -0.21 -20.63
N PRO A 59 -15.40 0.44 -21.80
CA PRO A 59 -14.18 0.92 -22.44
C PRO A 59 -13.43 1.87 -21.49
N THR A 60 -12.16 1.57 -21.23
CA THR A 60 -11.29 2.36 -20.37
C THR A 60 -10.00 2.72 -21.09
N MET A 61 -9.38 3.81 -20.66
CA MET A 61 -8.07 4.25 -21.14
C MET A 61 -6.96 3.28 -20.76
N LYS A 62 -5.77 3.52 -21.33
CA LYS A 62 -4.56 2.78 -20.99
C LYS A 62 -4.30 2.80 -19.48
N VAL A 63 -3.77 1.70 -18.99
CA VAL A 63 -3.43 1.52 -17.58
C VAL A 63 -2.39 2.54 -17.12
N ALA A 64 -2.62 3.12 -15.95
CA ALA A 64 -1.65 3.95 -15.25
C ALA A 64 -0.80 3.10 -14.29
N ASN A 65 0.40 3.54 -13.91
CA ASN A 65 1.33 2.78 -13.08
C ASN A 65 1.88 3.61 -11.91
N GLN A 66 1.54 3.20 -10.69
CA GLN A 66 1.99 3.87 -9.45
C GLN A 66 3.44 3.57 -9.06
N GLN A 67 4.08 2.59 -9.71
CA GLN A 67 5.42 2.10 -9.42
C GLN A 67 5.61 1.71 -7.93
N ALA A 68 6.77 1.99 -7.35
CA ALA A 68 7.13 1.67 -5.97
C ALA A 68 6.58 2.72 -4.97
N SER A 69 5.28 3.00 -5.07
CA SER A 69 4.54 3.86 -4.14
C SER A 69 3.25 3.19 -3.69
N GLY A 70 2.72 3.59 -2.53
CA GLY A 70 1.44 3.13 -1.97
C GLY A 70 0.23 3.97 -2.40
N ARG A 71 0.26 4.56 -3.60
CA ARG A 71 -0.73 5.55 -4.09
C ARG A 71 -1.95 4.94 -4.80
N CYS A 72 -2.19 3.64 -4.64
CA CYS A 72 -3.26 2.92 -5.36
C CYS A 72 -4.63 3.60 -5.27
N TRP A 73 -4.97 4.15 -4.11
CA TRP A 73 -6.22 4.85 -3.86
C TRP A 73 -6.35 6.15 -4.68
N LEU A 74 -5.26 6.90 -4.85
CA LEU A 74 -5.22 8.08 -5.72
C LEU A 74 -5.36 7.68 -7.19
N PHE A 75 -4.60 6.67 -7.63
CA PHE A 75 -4.67 6.16 -8.99
C PHE A 75 -6.08 5.64 -9.32
N ALA A 76 -6.68 4.84 -8.44
CA ALA A 76 -8.03 4.32 -8.62
C ALA A 76 -9.08 5.44 -8.71
N GLY A 77 -9.05 6.40 -7.80
CA GLY A 77 -10.01 7.51 -7.80
C GLY A 77 -9.83 8.44 -9.01
N LEU A 78 -8.59 8.79 -9.36
CA LEU A 78 -8.30 9.63 -10.53
C LEU A 78 -8.56 8.89 -11.85
N ASN A 79 -8.43 7.57 -11.89
CA ASN A 79 -8.81 6.76 -13.06
C ASN A 79 -10.32 6.82 -13.33
N VAL A 80 -11.17 6.95 -12.32
CA VAL A 80 -12.60 7.19 -12.55
C VAL A 80 -12.83 8.59 -13.11
N LEU A 81 -12.18 9.61 -12.55
CA LEU A 81 -12.38 11.00 -12.94
C LEU A 81 -11.84 11.31 -14.34
N ARG A 82 -10.70 10.74 -14.74
CA ARG A 82 -10.08 11.00 -16.05
C ARG A 82 -10.98 10.55 -17.20
N GLU A 83 -11.73 9.45 -17.04
CA GLU A 83 -12.68 8.95 -18.05
C GLU A 83 -13.83 9.97 -18.26
N ILE A 84 -14.33 10.56 -17.18
CA ILE A 84 -15.38 11.58 -17.23
C ILE A 84 -14.87 12.84 -17.93
N VAL A 85 -13.67 13.31 -17.56
CA VAL A 85 -13.05 14.50 -18.15
C VAL A 85 -12.81 14.30 -19.64
N ALA A 86 -12.20 13.19 -20.02
CA ALA A 86 -11.86 12.90 -21.41
C ALA A 86 -13.10 12.76 -22.29
N LYS A 87 -14.15 12.10 -21.80
CA LYS A 87 -15.43 12.01 -22.52
C LYS A 87 -16.05 13.39 -22.75
N LYS A 88 -16.01 14.28 -21.74
CA LYS A 88 -16.54 15.65 -21.84
C LYS A 88 -15.69 16.54 -22.76
N CYS A 89 -14.39 16.31 -22.81
CA CYS A 89 -13.44 17.13 -23.57
C CYS A 89 -13.03 16.50 -24.92
N HIS A 90 -13.65 15.38 -25.31
CA HIS A 90 -13.35 14.65 -26.55
C HIS A 90 -11.87 14.26 -26.69
N MET A 91 -11.25 13.77 -25.62
CA MET A 91 -9.85 13.34 -25.59
C MET A 91 -9.74 11.82 -25.69
N GLU A 92 -8.85 11.32 -26.55
CA GLU A 92 -8.60 9.88 -26.68
C GLU A 92 -7.75 9.32 -25.54
N GLN A 93 -6.79 10.10 -25.03
CA GLN A 93 -5.90 9.72 -23.93
C GLN A 93 -5.75 10.92 -22.99
N PHE A 94 -5.95 10.70 -21.70
CA PHE A 94 -5.83 11.75 -20.69
C PHE A 94 -5.50 11.15 -19.33
N GLU A 95 -4.60 11.78 -18.59
CA GLU A 95 -4.35 11.48 -17.19
C GLU A 95 -4.43 12.74 -16.32
N LEU A 96 -4.92 12.57 -15.11
CA LEU A 96 -4.83 13.55 -14.04
C LEU A 96 -3.53 13.30 -13.26
N SER A 97 -2.85 14.36 -12.82
CA SER A 97 -1.61 14.23 -12.07
C SER A 97 -1.86 13.57 -10.71
N GLN A 98 -1.43 12.32 -10.58
CA GLN A 98 -1.42 11.60 -9.31
C GLN A 98 -0.34 12.17 -8.37
N ASN A 99 0.75 12.71 -8.92
CA ASN A 99 1.78 13.40 -8.16
C ASN A 99 1.23 14.67 -7.47
N TYR A 100 0.42 15.46 -8.18
CA TYR A 100 -0.23 16.65 -7.61
C TYR A 100 -1.11 16.31 -6.41
N ALA A 101 -2.01 15.33 -6.56
CA ALA A 101 -2.85 14.89 -5.45
C ALA A 101 -2.03 14.30 -4.29
N ALA A 102 -0.98 13.52 -4.60
CA ALA A 102 -0.11 12.92 -3.60
C ALA A 102 0.71 13.95 -2.81
N PHE A 103 1.12 15.05 -3.46
CA PHE A 103 1.82 16.14 -2.80
C PHE A 103 0.96 16.77 -1.71
N TYR A 104 -0.27 17.17 -2.06
CA TYR A 104 -1.19 17.79 -1.09
C TYR A 104 -1.66 16.81 -0.02
N ASP A 105 -1.90 15.54 -0.37
CA ASP A 105 -2.18 14.50 0.63
C ASP A 105 -1.05 14.39 1.67
N LYS A 106 0.21 14.34 1.23
CA LYS A 106 1.35 14.30 2.14
C LYS A 106 1.47 15.56 2.98
N PHE A 107 1.28 16.71 2.37
CA PHE A 107 1.34 18.00 3.06
C PHE A 107 0.27 18.11 4.16
N GLU A 108 -0.97 17.72 3.87
CA GLU A 108 -2.07 17.69 4.84
C GLU A 108 -1.83 16.64 5.93
N LYS A 109 -1.32 15.45 5.57
CA LYS A 109 -0.98 14.42 6.56
C LYS A 109 0.14 14.84 7.50
N ILE A 110 1.12 15.61 7.02
CA ILE A 110 2.15 16.21 7.87
C ILE A 110 1.49 17.13 8.90
N ASN A 111 0.60 18.02 8.46
CA ASN A 111 -0.12 18.91 9.36
C ASN A 111 -0.98 18.11 10.36
N TYR A 112 -1.77 17.17 9.88
CA TYR A 112 -2.62 16.31 10.70
C TYR A 112 -1.83 15.53 11.76
N PHE A 113 -0.64 15.03 11.40
CA PHE A 113 0.26 14.38 12.34
C PHE A 113 0.70 15.32 13.47
N LEU A 114 1.10 16.55 13.12
CA LEU A 114 1.57 17.53 14.10
C LEU A 114 0.44 17.95 15.06
N GLU A 115 -0.75 18.23 14.53
CA GLU A 115 -1.94 18.51 15.34
C GLU A 115 -2.29 17.32 16.25
N SER A 116 -2.22 16.09 15.72
CA SER A 116 -2.45 14.89 16.53
C SER A 116 -1.45 14.75 17.68
N VAL A 117 -0.19 15.15 17.49
CA VAL A 117 0.81 15.14 18.57
C VAL A 117 0.50 16.22 19.60
N ILE A 118 0.12 17.42 19.16
CA ILE A 118 -0.27 18.53 20.04
C ILE A 118 -1.48 18.14 20.91
N ASP A 119 -2.50 17.52 20.31
CA ASP A 119 -3.70 17.02 21.01
C ASP A 119 -3.39 15.93 22.05
N LEU A 120 -2.29 15.20 21.86
CA LEU A 120 -1.87 14.08 22.71
C LEU A 120 -0.70 14.45 23.63
N LYS A 121 -0.24 15.71 23.64
CA LYS A 121 1.01 16.12 24.33
C LYS A 121 1.03 15.83 25.83
N ASP A 122 -0.14 15.88 26.48
CA ASP A 122 -0.27 15.70 27.94
C ASP A 122 -0.43 14.22 28.33
N ARG A 123 -0.44 13.31 27.34
CA ARG A 123 -0.50 11.86 27.60
C ARG A 123 0.88 11.29 27.96
N PRO A 124 0.92 10.18 28.71
CA PRO A 124 2.16 9.46 28.94
C PRO A 124 2.88 9.08 27.64
N THR A 125 4.21 9.05 27.66
CA THR A 125 5.03 8.70 26.49
C THR A 125 4.81 7.26 26.00
N ASP A 126 4.30 6.39 26.87
CA ASP A 126 3.92 5.01 26.53
C ASP A 126 2.43 4.87 26.14
N ASP A 127 1.69 5.98 26.03
CA ASP A 127 0.30 5.97 25.57
C ASP A 127 0.19 5.28 24.21
N ARG A 128 -0.79 4.37 24.11
CA ARG A 128 -0.97 3.53 22.93
C ARG A 128 -1.31 4.34 21.68
N THR A 129 -2.10 5.42 21.82
CA THR A 129 -2.53 6.26 20.70
C THR A 129 -1.37 7.11 20.22
N LEU A 130 -0.64 7.77 21.13
CA LEU A 130 0.56 8.54 20.78
C LEU A 130 1.59 7.63 20.09
N ASN A 131 1.87 6.46 20.64
CA ASN A 131 2.77 5.48 20.02
C ASN A 131 2.30 5.05 18.63
N TRP A 132 0.99 4.87 18.42
CA TRP A 132 0.45 4.53 17.10
C TRP A 132 0.63 5.66 16.08
N VAL A 133 0.40 6.92 16.48
CA VAL A 133 0.62 8.11 15.63
C VAL A 133 2.10 8.21 15.23
N LEU A 134 3.01 8.13 16.21
CA LEU A 134 4.46 8.21 15.99
C LEU A 134 4.99 7.04 15.14
N LYS A 135 4.50 5.83 15.38
CA LYS A 135 4.92 4.63 14.65
C LYS A 135 4.45 4.65 13.20
N THR A 136 3.18 5.00 12.97
CA THR A 136 2.59 5.07 11.64
C THR A 136 3.21 6.21 10.84
N GLY A 137 3.28 7.41 11.44
CA GLY A 137 3.72 8.62 10.76
C GLY A 137 2.90 8.92 9.50
N VAL A 138 3.51 9.63 8.56
CA VAL A 138 2.98 9.89 7.22
C VAL A 138 3.31 8.72 6.30
N GLN A 139 2.28 8.20 5.64
CA GLN A 139 2.35 7.12 4.66
C GLN A 139 1.59 7.49 3.37
N ASP A 140 1.83 6.74 2.29
CA ASP A 140 1.18 6.98 1.00
C ASP A 140 -0.31 6.63 1.00
N GLY A 141 -0.70 5.56 1.71
CA GLY A 141 -2.05 5.03 1.68
C GLY A 141 -3.10 6.01 2.22
N GLY A 142 -4.32 5.92 1.71
CA GLY A 142 -5.43 6.77 2.10
C GLY A 142 -6.77 6.14 1.74
N GLN A 143 -7.84 6.89 1.97
CA GLN A 143 -9.22 6.45 1.76
C GLN A 143 -9.97 7.42 0.85
N TRP A 144 -11.14 7.00 0.36
CA TRP A 144 -11.97 7.80 -0.55
C TRP A 144 -12.26 9.21 -0.02
N ASP A 145 -12.65 9.36 1.24
CA ASP A 145 -12.99 10.66 1.81
C ASP A 145 -11.78 11.61 1.89
N MET A 146 -10.57 11.06 2.05
CA MET A 146 -9.34 11.83 1.99
C MET A 146 -9.09 12.35 0.57
N LEU A 147 -9.39 11.55 -0.46
CA LEU A 147 -9.24 11.95 -1.86
C LEU A 147 -10.22 13.07 -2.16
N VAL A 148 -11.48 12.91 -1.75
CA VAL A 148 -12.51 13.94 -1.88
C VAL A 148 -12.07 15.23 -1.18
N SER A 149 -11.47 15.13 0.01
CA SER A 149 -10.99 16.31 0.76
C SER A 149 -9.86 17.03 0.01
N VAL A 150 -8.87 16.29 -0.51
CA VAL A 150 -7.79 16.86 -1.32
C VAL A 150 -8.34 17.52 -2.57
N ILE A 151 -9.23 16.86 -3.32
CA ILE A 151 -9.80 17.40 -4.56
C ILE A 151 -10.67 18.63 -4.28
N LYS A 152 -11.50 18.61 -3.24
CA LYS A 152 -12.35 19.77 -2.89
C LYS A 152 -11.52 21.00 -2.52
N LYS A 153 -10.36 20.81 -1.88
CA LYS A 153 -9.50 21.91 -1.43
C LYS A 153 -8.53 22.39 -2.51
N TYR A 154 -7.92 21.47 -3.26
CA TYR A 154 -6.82 21.76 -4.19
C TYR A 154 -7.15 21.50 -5.66
N GLY A 155 -8.32 20.96 -5.96
CA GLY A 155 -8.71 20.56 -7.30
C GLY A 155 -7.90 19.38 -7.83
N VAL A 156 -7.87 19.28 -9.15
CA VAL A 156 -7.05 18.33 -9.91
C VAL A 156 -6.44 19.06 -11.11
N VAL A 157 -5.32 18.54 -11.61
CA VAL A 157 -4.64 19.09 -12.80
C VAL A 157 -4.33 17.96 -13.79
N PRO A 158 -4.18 18.26 -15.09
CA PRO A 158 -3.63 17.29 -16.05
C PRO A 158 -2.25 16.80 -15.61
N GLN A 159 -1.90 15.57 -15.98
CA GLN A 159 -0.59 15.00 -15.68
C GLN A 159 0.56 15.88 -16.18
N SER A 160 0.42 16.46 -17.37
CA SER A 160 1.42 17.37 -17.97
C SER A 160 1.64 18.68 -17.20
N ALA A 161 0.76 19.05 -16.27
CA ALA A 161 0.96 20.21 -15.41
C ALA A 161 1.86 19.90 -14.21
N MET A 162 1.95 18.62 -13.81
CA MET A 162 2.83 18.15 -12.76
C MET A 162 3.17 16.69 -12.99
N ASP A 163 4.28 16.45 -13.70
CA ASP A 163 4.74 15.13 -14.04
C ASP A 163 5.18 14.32 -12.81
N GLU A 164 5.30 13.01 -12.98
CA GLU A 164 5.93 12.14 -12.00
C GLU A 164 7.42 12.48 -11.85
N THR A 165 7.91 12.38 -10.62
CA THR A 165 9.32 12.49 -10.28
C THR A 165 9.84 11.12 -9.83
N TYR A 166 11.16 11.03 -9.64
CA TYR A 166 11.74 9.83 -9.02
C TYR A 166 11.07 9.54 -7.66
N GLN A 167 10.86 10.57 -6.83
CA GLN A 167 10.34 10.43 -5.47
C GLN A 167 8.84 10.11 -5.43
N SER A 168 8.06 10.57 -6.40
CA SER A 168 6.65 10.19 -6.48
C SER A 168 6.50 8.72 -6.90
N SER A 169 7.41 8.20 -7.72
CA SER A 169 7.46 6.79 -8.13
C SER A 169 8.17 5.86 -7.13
N HIS A 170 8.96 6.40 -6.19
CA HIS A 170 9.77 5.65 -5.21
C HIS A 170 9.74 6.33 -3.83
N THR A 171 8.59 6.27 -3.16
CA THR A 171 8.30 7.13 -1.99
C THR A 171 8.99 6.72 -0.69
N ARG A 172 9.62 5.54 -0.64
CA ARG A 172 10.18 4.96 0.59
C ARG A 172 11.12 5.90 1.32
N ASP A 173 12.13 6.43 0.62
CA ASP A 173 13.19 7.22 1.25
C ASP A 173 12.68 8.60 1.67
N MET A 174 11.90 9.26 0.81
CA MET A 174 11.23 10.52 1.13
C MET A 174 10.34 10.37 2.38
N ASN A 175 9.51 9.32 2.46
CA ASN A 175 8.68 9.06 3.63
C ASN A 175 9.51 8.79 4.88
N GLY A 176 10.63 8.08 4.75
CA GLY A 176 11.58 7.85 5.83
C GLY A 176 12.13 9.15 6.40
N LEU A 177 12.56 10.08 5.53
CA LEU A 177 13.08 11.39 5.92
C LEU A 177 12.02 12.26 6.60
N ILE A 178 10.81 12.34 5.99
CA ILE A 178 9.68 13.08 6.57
C ILE A 178 9.38 12.56 7.97
N ASN A 179 9.19 11.25 8.12
CA ASN A 179 8.84 10.65 9.41
C ASN A 179 9.95 10.80 10.46
N THR A 180 11.21 10.78 10.05
CA THR A 180 12.34 11.07 10.95
C THR A 180 12.25 12.50 11.50
N LYS A 181 11.97 13.48 10.63
CA LYS A 181 11.79 14.88 11.04
C LYS A 181 10.56 15.11 11.90
N LEU A 182 9.44 14.49 11.54
CA LEU A 182 8.19 14.61 12.32
C LEU A 182 8.35 14.04 13.74
N ARG A 183 9.02 12.91 13.90
CA ARG A 183 9.34 12.36 15.23
C ARG A 183 10.30 13.25 15.99
N GLN A 184 11.28 13.85 15.32
CA GLN A 184 12.17 14.85 15.93
C GLN A 184 11.38 16.06 16.46
N TYR A 185 10.36 16.52 15.73
CA TYR A 185 9.50 17.63 16.17
C TYR A 185 8.56 17.23 17.30
N ALA A 186 8.04 16.00 17.30
CA ALA A 186 7.17 15.52 18.36
C ALA A 186 7.87 15.41 19.75
N CYS A 187 9.21 15.33 19.77
CA CYS A 187 9.99 15.33 21.00
C CYS A 187 10.30 16.73 21.56
N LYS A 188 9.96 17.80 20.83
CA LYS A 188 10.19 19.19 21.24
C LYS A 188 8.92 19.81 21.77
#